data_AF-A0A8T5LCC6-F1
#
_entry.id   AF-A0A8T5LCC6-F1
#
_cell.length_a   1.000
_cell.length_b   1.000
_cell.length_c   1.000
_cell.angle_alpha   90.00
_cell.angle_beta   90.00
_cell.angle_gamma   90.00
#
_symmetry.space_group_name_H-M   'P 1'
#
loop_
_entity.id
_entity.type
_entity.pdbx_description
1 polymer ?
#
loop_
_entity_poly.entity_id
_entity_poly.type
_entity_poly.pdbx_seq_one_letter_code
_entity_poly.pdbx_strand_id
1 'polypeptide(L)'
;MSKIAHGENLISCAYDICNISKREFNSYFRFIQGKTTSDERNLVKEALKSKKTSCVIATTIWCEGIDIPSLDCVINAAGGKSEIRTLQVIGRGLRKTDTKDTVIIVDIFDPHSHHLIRHFGERLDLYFKNNWI
;
A
#
# COMPACT_ATOMS: atom_id res chain seq x y z
N MET A 1 -21.86 16.96 -3.14
CA MET A 1 -21.72 15.63 -2.50
C MET A 1 -20.97 15.78 -1.19
N SER A 2 -21.44 15.18 -0.09
CA SER A 2 -20.76 15.25 1.20
C SER A 2 -19.46 14.43 1.18
N LYS A 3 -18.48 14.80 2.01
CA LYS A 3 -17.20 14.05 2.14
C LYS A 3 -17.41 12.58 2.54
N ILE A 4 -18.53 12.26 3.17
CA ILE A 4 -18.89 10.91 3.63
C ILE A 4 -19.23 10.01 2.43
N ALA A 5 -20.03 10.50 1.48
CA ALA A 5 -20.41 9.74 0.29
C ALA A 5 -19.20 9.38 -0.61
N HIS A 6 -18.19 10.26 -0.68
CA HIS A 6 -16.96 9.98 -1.43
C HIS A 6 -16.11 8.90 -0.75
N GLY A 7 -16.08 8.85 0.59
CA GLY A 7 -15.36 7.82 1.35
C GLY A 7 -15.99 6.43 1.21
N GLU A 8 -17.32 6.35 1.13
CA GLU A 8 -18.05 5.10 0.90
C GLU A 8 -17.74 4.50 -0.48
N ASN A 9 -17.60 5.34 -1.51
CA ASN A 9 -17.18 4.90 -2.85
C ASN A 9 -15.79 4.23 -2.82
N LEU A 10 -14.83 4.82 -2.10
CA LEU A 10 -13.47 4.25 -2.00
C LEU A 10 -13.47 2.89 -1.30
N ILE A 11 -14.26 2.75 -0.24
CA ILE A 11 -14.42 1.47 0.47
C ILE A 11 -15.05 0.43 -0.48
N SER A 12 -16.09 0.81 -1.23
CA SER A 12 -16.71 -0.08 -2.22
C SER A 12 -15.69 -0.54 -3.24
N CYS A 13 -14.94 0.38 -3.85
CA CYS A 13 -13.90 0.05 -4.83
C CYS A 13 -12.87 -0.94 -4.28
N ALA A 14 -12.45 -0.80 -3.02
CA ALA A 14 -11.50 -1.74 -2.41
C ALA A 14 -12.08 -3.16 -2.27
N TYR A 15 -13.36 -3.28 -1.90
CA TYR A 15 -14.05 -4.57 -1.87
C TYR A 15 -14.27 -5.13 -3.28
N ASP A 16 -14.58 -4.28 -4.26
CA ASP A 16 -14.73 -4.69 -5.66
C ASP A 16 -13.42 -5.26 -6.21
N ILE A 17 -12.29 -4.61 -5.92
CA ILE A 17 -10.96 -5.15 -6.29
C ILE A 17 -10.74 -6.52 -5.65
N CYS A 18 -11.10 -6.70 -4.38
CA CYS A 18 -10.99 -8.00 -3.72
C CYS A 18 -11.86 -9.07 -4.41
N ASN A 19 -13.10 -8.72 -4.77
CA ASN A 19 -14.03 -9.63 -5.44
C ASN A 19 -13.56 -10.00 -6.86
N ILE A 20 -13.09 -9.01 -7.62
CA ILE A 20 -12.50 -9.20 -8.95
C ILE A 20 -11.25 -10.09 -8.85
N SER A 21 -10.36 -9.83 -7.89
CA SER A 21 -9.14 -10.64 -7.70
C SER A 21 -9.45 -12.13 -7.51
N LYS A 22 -10.50 -12.43 -6.72
CA LYS A 22 -10.94 -13.78 -6.44
C LYS A 22 -11.61 -14.42 -7.66
N ARG A 23 -12.49 -13.69 -8.35
CA ARG A 23 -13.30 -14.20 -9.46
C ARG A 23 -12.48 -14.42 -10.73
N GLU A 24 -11.60 -13.48 -11.07
CA GLU A 24 -10.88 -13.47 -12.36
C GLU A 24 -9.49 -14.11 -12.27
N PHE A 25 -8.84 -14.03 -11.09
CA PHE A 25 -7.44 -14.45 -10.94
C PHE A 25 -7.23 -15.57 -9.92
N ASN A 26 -8.31 -16.10 -9.32
CA ASN A 26 -8.26 -17.05 -8.20
C ASN A 26 -7.28 -16.61 -7.09
N SER A 27 -7.19 -15.30 -6.87
CA SER A 27 -6.22 -14.67 -6.00
C SER A 27 -6.94 -14.01 -4.85
N TYR A 28 -6.52 -14.29 -3.62
CA TYR A 28 -7.21 -13.80 -2.44
C TYR A 28 -6.58 -12.52 -1.95
N PHE A 29 -7.22 -11.39 -2.26
CA PHE A 29 -6.82 -10.10 -1.69
C PHE A 29 -7.55 -9.87 -0.35
N ARG A 30 -7.02 -8.95 0.46
CA ARG A 30 -7.68 -8.49 1.69
C ARG A 30 -7.72 -6.97 1.71
N PHE A 31 -8.80 -6.42 2.23
CA PHE A 31 -8.91 -5.00 2.51
C PHE A 31 -9.00 -4.76 4.01
N ILE A 32 -8.22 -3.81 4.50
CA ILE A 32 -8.22 -3.39 5.89
C ILE A 32 -8.29 -1.87 6.00
N GLN A 33 -8.93 -1.39 7.06
CA GLN A 33 -9.16 0.03 7.29
C GLN A 33 -9.18 0.34 8.78
N GLY A 34 -9.40 1.61 9.14
CA GLY A 34 -9.39 2.04 10.55
C GLY A 34 -10.41 1.32 11.44
N LYS A 35 -11.48 0.77 10.86
CA LYS A 35 -12.50 -0.03 11.59
C LYS A 35 -12.13 -1.50 11.77
N THR A 36 -11.08 -1.99 11.11
CA THR A 36 -10.62 -3.38 11.22
C THR A 36 -9.94 -3.59 12.57
N THR A 37 -10.29 -4.66 13.27
CA THR A 37 -9.78 -4.91 14.62
C THR A 37 -8.28 -5.21 14.61
N SER A 38 -7.61 -5.07 15.75
CA SER A 38 -6.18 -5.41 15.86
C SER A 38 -5.91 -6.89 15.56
N ASP A 39 -6.79 -7.78 16.00
CA ASP A 39 -6.64 -9.23 15.78
C ASP A 39 -6.79 -9.57 14.30
N GLU A 40 -7.80 -9.01 13.62
CA GLU A 40 -7.96 -9.17 12.17
C GLU A 40 -6.75 -8.63 11.41
N ARG A 41 -6.21 -7.48 11.80
CA ARG A 41 -4.99 -6.92 11.18
C ARG A 41 -3.79 -7.85 11.33
N ASN A 42 -3.61 -8.47 12.50
CA ASN A 42 -2.54 -9.43 12.74
C ASN A 42 -2.72 -10.70 11.90
N LEU A 43 -3.95 -11.22 11.81
CA LEU A 43 -4.26 -12.38 10.96
C LEU A 43 -3.96 -12.11 9.49
N VAL A 44 -4.34 -10.93 8.98
CA VAL A 44 -4.05 -10.53 7.60
C VAL A 44 -2.54 -10.34 7.37
N LYS A 45 -1.83 -9.77 8.34
CA LYS A 45 -0.36 -9.63 8.29
C LYS A 45 0.33 -10.99 8.19
N GLU A 46 -0.05 -11.95 9.02
CA GLU A 46 0.53 -13.30 8.98
C GLU A 46 0.13 -14.08 7.71
N ALA A 47 -1.09 -13.87 7.21
CA ALA A 47 -1.51 -14.40 5.91
C ALA A 47 -0.66 -13.82 4.76
N LEU A 48 -0.30 -12.54 4.81
CA LEU A 48 0.52 -11.89 3.78
C LEU A 48 1.97 -12.39 3.86
N LYS A 49 2.53 -12.48 5.07
CA LYS A 49 3.87 -13.05 5.30
C LYS A 49 4.00 -14.47 4.77
N SER A 50 3.00 -15.31 5.04
CA SER A 50 2.95 -16.72 4.62
C SER A 50 2.48 -16.92 3.18
N LYS A 51 2.28 -15.84 2.41
CA LYS A 51 1.80 -15.86 1.02
C LYS A 51 0.44 -16.56 0.83
N LYS A 52 -0.36 -16.71 1.89
CA LYS A 52 -1.76 -17.17 1.84
C LYS A 52 -2.69 -16.12 1.24
N THR A 53 -2.35 -14.85 1.39
CA THR A 53 -2.93 -13.73 0.63
C THR A 53 -1.81 -13.08 -0.18
N SER A 54 -2.09 -12.78 -1.43
CA SER A 54 -1.12 -12.25 -2.40
C SER A 54 -1.03 -10.72 -2.37
N CYS A 55 -2.07 -10.04 -1.88
CA CYS A 55 -2.13 -8.59 -1.83
C CYS A 55 -3.04 -8.14 -0.68
N VAL A 56 -2.66 -7.04 -0.04
CA VAL A 56 -3.48 -6.36 0.95
C VAL A 56 -3.62 -4.90 0.56
N ILE A 57 -4.87 -4.46 0.42
CA ILE A 57 -5.21 -3.05 0.29
C ILE A 57 -5.39 -2.51 1.71
N ALA A 58 -4.61 -1.50 2.06
CA ALA A 58 -4.67 -0.90 3.39
C ALA A 58 -4.80 0.62 3.30
N THR A 59 -5.60 1.20 4.19
CA THR A 59 -5.61 2.65 4.40
C THR A 59 -4.43 3.07 5.31
N THR A 60 -4.54 4.23 5.96
CA THR A 60 -3.52 4.77 6.88
C THR A 60 -3.16 3.85 8.05
N ILE A 61 -3.94 2.79 8.29
CA ILE A 61 -3.80 1.86 9.40
C ILE A 61 -2.51 1.02 9.35
N TRP A 62 -1.91 0.85 8.17
CA TRP A 62 -0.66 0.12 7.94
C TRP A 62 0.52 1.05 7.57
N CYS A 63 0.34 2.38 7.69
CA CYS A 63 1.42 3.33 7.42
C CYS A 63 2.50 3.38 8.51
N GLU A 64 2.31 2.72 9.66
CA GLU A 64 3.32 2.61 10.72
C GLU A 64 3.36 1.21 11.35
N GLY A 65 4.55 0.81 11.81
CA GLY A 65 4.71 -0.33 12.72
C GLY A 65 4.55 -1.71 12.09
N ILE A 66 4.56 -1.82 10.76
CA ILE A 66 4.44 -3.10 10.07
C ILE A 66 5.78 -3.59 9.53
N ASP A 67 6.08 -4.82 9.94
CA ASP A 67 7.26 -5.57 9.56
C ASP A 67 6.81 -6.81 8.78
N ILE A 68 6.97 -6.75 7.45
CA ILE A 68 6.69 -7.84 6.50
C ILE A 68 7.88 -7.89 5.52
N PRO A 69 9.00 -8.50 5.93
CA PRO A 69 10.21 -8.57 5.09
C PRO A 69 9.98 -9.24 3.73
N SER A 70 9.01 -10.15 3.66
CA SER A 70 8.64 -10.89 2.45
C SER A 70 7.81 -10.11 1.42
N LEU A 71 7.59 -8.79 1.59
CA LEU A 71 6.85 -7.97 0.63
C LEU A 71 7.60 -7.81 -0.69
N ASP A 72 7.10 -8.41 -1.76
CA ASP A 72 7.74 -8.33 -3.08
C ASP A 72 7.39 -7.02 -3.83
N CYS A 73 6.28 -6.36 -3.45
CA CYS A 73 5.79 -5.15 -4.12
C CYS A 73 5.08 -4.20 -3.14
N VAL A 74 5.23 -2.88 -3.35
CA VAL A 74 4.51 -1.80 -2.67
C VAL A 74 3.90 -0.86 -3.71
N ILE A 75 2.60 -0.60 -3.61
CA ILE A 75 1.88 0.32 -4.49
C ILE A 75 1.39 1.52 -3.66
N ASN A 76 1.92 2.71 -3.94
CA ASN A 76 1.42 3.96 -3.38
C ASN A 76 0.30 4.53 -4.26
N ALA A 77 -0.94 4.35 -3.81
CA ALA A 77 -2.14 4.88 -4.47
C ALA A 77 -2.68 6.19 -3.86
N ALA A 78 -2.08 6.69 -2.76
CA ALA A 78 -2.66 7.78 -1.97
C ALA A 78 -2.28 9.18 -2.48
N GLY A 79 -1.16 9.33 -3.22
CA GLY A 79 -0.73 10.57 -3.87
C GLY A 79 -0.38 11.76 -2.96
N GLY A 80 -0.52 11.64 -1.64
CA GLY A 80 -0.25 12.71 -0.68
C GLY A 80 1.24 12.99 -0.41
N LYS A 81 1.56 14.19 0.10
CA LYS A 81 2.92 14.60 0.48
C LYS A 81 3.56 13.81 1.63
N SER A 82 2.74 13.28 2.53
CA SER A 82 3.19 12.68 3.81
C SER A 82 3.66 11.22 3.65
N GLU A 83 4.33 10.93 2.55
CA GLU A 83 4.88 9.62 2.18
C GLU A 83 6.19 9.26 2.89
N ILE A 84 6.71 10.16 3.74
CA ILE A 84 7.83 9.87 4.64
C ILE A 84 7.53 8.63 5.52
N ARG A 85 6.25 8.34 5.80
CA ARG A 85 5.78 7.09 6.45
C ARG A 85 5.77 5.87 5.51
N THR A 86 5.32 6.01 4.26
CA THR A 86 5.38 4.93 3.25
C THR A 86 6.81 4.48 3.00
N LEU A 87 7.74 5.43 3.02
CA LEU A 87 9.17 5.21 2.87
C LEU A 87 9.82 4.50 4.06
N GLN A 88 9.28 4.65 5.27
CA GLN A 88 9.71 3.84 6.41
C GLN A 88 9.26 2.38 6.28
N VAL A 89 8.15 2.11 5.58
CA VAL A 89 7.71 0.75 5.22
C VAL A 89 8.61 0.16 4.13
N ILE A 90 8.92 0.93 3.08
CA ILE A 90 9.85 0.54 2.01
C ILE A 90 11.26 0.28 2.57
N GLY A 91 11.78 1.18 3.42
CA GLY A 91 13.10 1.10 4.04
C GLY A 91 13.33 -0.15 4.90
N ARG A 92 12.27 -0.71 5.49
CA ARG A 92 12.34 -1.98 6.25
C ARG A 92 12.10 -3.21 5.37
N GLY A 93 11.28 -3.07 4.32
CA GLY A 93 11.07 -4.10 3.29
C GLY A 93 12.25 -4.28 2.33
N LEU A 94 13.17 -3.32 2.23
CA LEU A 94 14.44 -3.42 1.49
C LEU A 94 15.46 -4.37 2.14
N ARG A 95 15.16 -4.95 3.31
CA ARG A 95 16.02 -5.98 3.89
C ARG A 95 16.02 -7.20 2.99
N LYS A 96 17.18 -7.53 2.44
CA LYS A 96 17.44 -8.82 1.81
C LYS A 96 17.09 -9.91 2.81
N THR A 97 16.21 -10.82 2.40
CA THR A 97 16.05 -12.12 3.03
C THR A 97 16.67 -13.15 2.12
N ASP A 98 16.94 -14.36 2.62
CA ASP A 98 17.50 -15.45 1.80
C ASP A 98 16.66 -15.80 0.56
N THR A 99 15.41 -15.31 0.52
CA THR A 99 14.40 -15.58 -0.50
C THR A 99 14.02 -14.36 -1.35
N LYS A 100 14.59 -13.18 -1.08
CA LYS A 100 14.18 -11.93 -1.73
C LYS A 100 15.35 -10.97 -1.91
N ASP A 101 15.66 -10.70 -3.17
CA ASP A 101 16.73 -9.77 -3.57
C ASP A 101 16.24 -8.42 -4.09
N THR A 102 14.97 -8.31 -4.47
CA THR A 102 14.40 -7.10 -5.10
C THR A 102 13.02 -6.77 -4.52
N VAL A 103 12.63 -5.50 -4.62
CA VAL A 103 11.29 -5.02 -4.29
C VAL A 103 10.83 -4.09 -5.40
N ILE A 104 9.57 -4.22 -5.81
CA ILE A 104 8.96 -3.32 -6.79
C ILE A 104 8.22 -2.21 -6.04
N ILE A 105 8.47 -0.96 -6.40
CA ILE A 105 7.75 0.19 -5.88
C ILE A 105 6.99 0.83 -7.04
N VAL A 106 5.67 0.93 -6.90
CA VAL A 106 4.79 1.60 -7.86
C VAL A 106 4.23 2.84 -7.20
N ASP A 107 4.65 4.02 -7.66
CA ASP A 107 4.11 5.30 -7.20
C ASP A 107 3.18 5.90 -8.25
N ILE A 108 1.92 6.13 -7.87
CA ILE A 108 0.90 6.65 -8.80
C ILE A 108 1.05 8.17 -8.92
N PHE A 109 1.24 8.61 -10.16
CA PHE A 109 1.24 10.02 -10.55
C PHE A 109 -0.13 10.42 -11.11
N ASP A 110 -0.73 11.47 -10.54
CA ASP A 110 -1.95 12.10 -11.06
C ASP A 110 -1.62 13.50 -11.60
N PRO A 111 -1.61 13.70 -12.93
CA PRO A 111 -1.31 14.97 -13.57
C PRO A 111 -2.47 15.97 -13.54
N HIS A 112 -3.67 15.58 -13.09
CA HIS A 112 -4.85 16.46 -13.14
C HIS A 112 -4.97 17.41 -11.95
N SER A 113 -4.09 17.27 -10.94
CA SER A 113 -4.08 18.11 -9.74
C SER A 113 -2.71 18.73 -9.52
N HIS A 114 -2.65 20.07 -9.57
CA HIS A 114 -1.43 20.83 -9.26
C HIS A 114 -0.85 20.46 -7.87
N HIS A 115 -1.72 20.13 -6.91
CA HIS A 115 -1.28 19.67 -5.59
C HIS A 115 -0.61 18.30 -5.64
N LEU A 116 -1.17 17.35 -6.40
CA LEU A 116 -0.61 16.00 -6.53
C LEU A 116 0.66 16.00 -7.38
N ILE A 117 0.76 16.87 -8.40
CA ILE A 117 1.99 17.10 -9.15
C ILE A 117 3.11 17.59 -8.23
N ARG A 118 2.84 18.61 -7.40
CA ARG A 118 3.84 19.10 -6.44
C ARG A 118 4.26 18.01 -5.46
N HIS A 119 3.30 17.24 -4.93
CA HIS A 119 3.61 16.15 -4.01
C HIS A 119 4.43 15.04 -4.69
N PHE A 120 4.19 14.75 -5.97
CA PHE A 120 5.01 13.79 -6.72
C PHE A 120 6.45 14.30 -6.89
N GLY A 121 6.65 15.59 -7.17
CA GLY A 121 7.98 16.21 -7.18
C GLY A 121 8.73 16.05 -5.83
N GLU A 122 8.05 16.31 -4.72
CA GLU A 122 8.62 16.10 -3.37
C GLU A 122 9.02 14.63 -3.11
N ARG A 123 8.30 13.67 -3.70
CA ARG A 123 8.62 12.24 -3.62
C ARG A 123 9.81 11.86 -4.49
N LEU A 124 9.89 12.37 -5.72
CA LEU A 124 11.05 12.16 -6.60
C LEU A 124 12.34 12.65 -5.94
N ASP A 125 12.33 13.86 -5.38
CA ASP A 125 13.47 14.41 -4.63
C ASP A 125 13.91 13.48 -3.50
N LEU A 126 12.96 12.82 -2.85
CA LEU A 126 13.20 11.90 -1.76
C LEU A 126 13.77 10.56 -2.26
N TYR A 127 13.29 10.03 -3.39
CA TYR A 127 13.86 8.84 -4.02
C TYR A 127 15.30 9.09 -4.47
N PHE A 128 15.60 10.24 -5.09
CA PHE A 128 16.96 10.65 -5.45
C PHE A 128 17.86 10.78 -4.22
N LYS A 129 17.40 11.44 -3.14
CA LYS A 129 18.18 11.58 -1.89
C LYS A 129 18.53 10.24 -1.24
N ASN A 130 17.73 9.20 -1.45
CA ASN A 130 17.97 7.85 -0.94
C ASN A 130 18.73 6.94 -1.94
N ASN A 131 19.11 7.45 -3.12
CA ASN A 131 19.73 6.69 -4.21
C ASN A 131 18.90 5.47 -4.65
N TRP A 132 17.57 5.60 -4.70
CA TRP A 132 16.69 4.55 -5.21
C TRP A 132 16.42 4.67 -6.71
N ILE A 133 16.54 5.89 -7.24
CA ILE A 133 16.51 6.26 -8.65
C ILE A 133 17.57 7.33 -8.93
#